data_AF-Q3USL3-F1
#
_entry.id   AF-Q3USL3-F1
#
_cell.length_a   1.000
_cell.length_b   1.000
_cell.length_c   1.000
_cell.angle_alpha   90.00
_cell.angle_beta   90.00
_cell.angle_gamma   90.00
#
_symmetry.space_group_name_H-M   'P 1'
#
loop_
_entity.id
_entity.type
_entity.pdbx_description
1 polymer ?
#
loop_
_entity_poly.entity_id
_entity_poly.type
_entity_poly.pdbx_seq_one_letter_code
_entity_poly.pdbx_strand_id
1 'polypeptide(L)'
;FRLRGIKAQVARRLAELARRREQRRIRRLAEADKPRRLGRLKYQAPDIDVQLSSELSGSLRTLKPEGHILRDRFKSFQKRNMIEPRERAKFKRKYKVKLVEKRAYREIQL
;
A
#
# COMPACT_ATOMS: atom_id res chain seq x y z
N PHE A 1 22.43 51.90 -16.12
CA PHE A 1 21.21 51.91 -15.28
C PHE A 1 20.49 50.56 -15.07
N ARG A 2 20.84 49.45 -15.74
CA ARG A 2 20.15 48.13 -15.58
C ARG A 2 20.42 47.38 -14.28
N LEU A 3 21.46 47.73 -13.51
CA LEU A 3 21.90 46.96 -12.34
C LEU A 3 20.88 46.91 -11.21
N ARG A 4 20.09 47.97 -10.97
CA ARG A 4 19.04 47.98 -9.92
C ARG A 4 17.89 47.04 -10.25
N GLY A 5 17.46 47.00 -11.52
CA GLY A 5 16.43 46.07 -11.99
C GLY A 5 16.87 44.62 -11.90
N ILE A 6 18.13 44.32 -12.27
CA ILE A 6 18.72 42.99 -12.14
C ILE A 6 18.80 42.57 -10.66
N LYS A 7 19.26 43.46 -9.76
CA LYS A 7 19.30 43.18 -8.31
C LYS A 7 17.90 42.88 -7.75
N ALA A 8 16.89 43.66 -8.13
CA ALA A 8 15.51 43.42 -7.70
C ALA A 8 14.95 42.10 -8.25
N GLN A 9 15.26 41.76 -9.49
CA GLN A 9 14.87 40.48 -10.11
C GLN A 9 15.53 39.28 -9.42
N VAL A 10 16.83 39.40 -9.10
CA VAL A 10 17.57 38.38 -8.34
C VAL A 10 16.99 38.23 -6.93
N ALA A 11 16.70 39.33 -6.23
CA ALA A 11 16.09 39.28 -4.89
C ALA A 11 14.71 38.59 -4.91
N ARG A 12 13.86 38.90 -5.89
CA ARG A 12 12.56 38.23 -6.08
C ARG A 12 12.74 36.73 -6.33
N ARG A 13 13.67 36.35 -7.20
CA ARG A 13 14.00 34.94 -7.50
C ARG A 13 14.49 34.20 -6.25
N LEU A 14 15.36 34.80 -5.46
CA LEU A 14 15.88 34.21 -4.22
C LEU A 14 14.77 34.02 -3.18
N ALA A 15 13.89 35.01 -3.01
CA ALA A 15 12.72 34.90 -2.13
C ALA A 15 11.76 33.78 -2.58
N GLU A 16 11.52 33.63 -3.88
CA GLU A 16 10.71 32.55 -4.45
C GLU A 16 11.36 31.17 -4.20
N LEU A 17 12.67 31.06 -4.43
CA LEU A 17 13.42 29.83 -4.20
C LEU A 17 13.44 29.43 -2.72
N ALA A 18 13.58 30.40 -1.81
CA ALA A 18 13.51 30.19 -0.37
C ALA A 18 12.13 29.65 0.04
N ARG A 19 11.04 30.28 -0.43
CA ARG A 19 9.67 29.79 -0.21
C ARG A 19 9.48 28.36 -0.72
N ARG A 20 9.97 28.05 -1.93
CA ARG A 20 9.92 26.69 -2.49
C ARG A 20 10.77 25.68 -1.72
N ARG A 21 11.87 26.09 -1.09
CA ARG A 21 12.69 25.23 -0.21
C ARG A 21 11.94 24.91 1.07
N GLU A 22 11.35 25.91 1.72
CA GLU A 22 10.55 25.71 2.94
C GLU A 22 9.33 24.84 2.68
N GLN A 23 8.59 25.08 1.59
CA GLN A 23 7.46 24.22 1.21
C GLN A 23 7.88 22.76 0.97
N ARG A 24 9.04 22.54 0.34
CA ARG A 24 9.58 21.18 0.15
C ARG A 24 10.00 20.55 1.47
N ARG A 25 10.56 21.32 2.41
CA ARG A 25 10.93 20.86 3.74
C ARG A 25 9.70 20.44 4.54
N ILE A 26 8.66 21.27 4.57
CA ILE A 26 7.38 20.98 5.24
C ILE A 26 6.75 19.71 4.66
N ARG A 27 6.71 19.58 3.33
CA ARG A 27 6.19 18.37 2.68
C ARG A 27 6.99 17.12 3.04
N ARG A 28 8.32 17.20 3.04
CA ARG A 28 9.20 16.08 3.41
C ARG A 28 8.98 15.64 4.85
N LEU A 29 8.82 16.59 5.78
CA LEU A 29 8.52 16.29 7.18
C LEU A 29 7.14 15.63 7.30
N ALA A 30 6.12 16.16 6.63
CA ALA A 30 4.77 15.59 6.64
C ALA A 30 4.66 14.21 5.95
N GLU A 31 5.57 13.88 5.03
CA GLU A 31 5.63 12.59 4.35
C GLU A 31 6.47 11.55 5.11
N ALA A 32 7.37 11.96 6.01
CA ALA A 32 8.25 11.04 6.74
C ALA A 32 7.48 10.03 7.59
N ASP A 33 6.37 10.46 8.21
CA ASP A 33 5.54 9.59 9.05
C ASP A 33 4.55 8.72 8.26
N LYS A 34 4.41 8.99 6.96
CA LYS A 34 3.43 8.29 6.11
C LYS A 34 4.07 7.07 5.44
N PRO A 35 3.33 5.95 5.32
CA PRO A 35 3.81 4.81 4.56
C PRO A 35 4.06 5.23 3.10
N ARG A 36 5.23 4.87 2.58
CA ARG A 36 5.64 5.22 1.22
C ARG A 36 5.04 4.21 0.25
N ARG A 37 4.84 4.64 -0.99
CA ARG A 37 4.39 3.75 -2.06
C ARG A 37 5.61 3.07 -2.68
N LEU A 38 5.79 1.78 -2.38
CA LEU A 38 6.87 0.96 -2.95
C LEU A 38 6.51 0.35 -4.31
N GLY A 39 5.24 -0.02 -4.50
CA GLY A 39 4.78 -0.69 -5.71
C GLY A 39 3.54 -0.06 -6.33
N ARG A 40 2.85 -0.83 -7.19
CA ARG A 40 1.62 -0.38 -7.85
C ARG A 40 0.52 -0.05 -6.84
N LEU A 41 0.38 -0.86 -5.79
CA LEU A 41 -0.68 -0.70 -4.78
C LEU A 41 -0.24 0.25 -3.65
N LYS A 42 -1.20 0.99 -3.12
CA LYS A 42 -1.01 1.82 -1.92
C LYS A 42 -1.18 0.96 -0.67
N TYR A 43 -0.53 1.34 0.42
CA TYR A 43 -0.78 0.71 1.72
C TYR A 43 -2.23 1.00 2.15
N GLN A 44 -2.93 -0.05 2.57
CA GLN A 44 -4.24 0.03 3.18
C GLN A 44 -4.12 -0.43 4.63
N ALA A 45 -4.51 0.46 5.55
CA ALA A 45 -4.57 0.13 6.98
C ALA A 45 -5.55 -1.03 7.20
N PRO A 46 -5.24 -1.98 8.11
CA PRO A 46 -6.21 -2.99 8.51
C PRO A 46 -7.39 -2.34 9.23
N ASP A 47 -8.53 -3.01 9.19
CA ASP A 47 -9.68 -2.63 10.00
C ASP A 47 -9.39 -2.87 11.48
N ILE A 48 -10.11 -2.17 12.35
CA ILE A 48 -9.95 -2.29 13.79
C ILE A 48 -10.78 -3.49 14.25
N ASP A 49 -10.12 -4.44 14.92
CA ASP A 49 -10.80 -5.55 15.58
C ASP A 49 -11.54 -5.01 16.82
N VAL A 50 -12.87 -5.07 16.80
CA VAL A 50 -13.75 -4.59 17.89
C VAL A 50 -14.71 -5.68 18.33
N GLN A 51 -14.99 -5.73 19.63
CA GLN A 51 -16.03 -6.60 20.17
C GLN A 51 -17.38 -5.88 20.17
N LEU A 52 -18.43 -6.60 19.83
CA LEU A 52 -19.80 -6.08 19.93
C LEU A 52 -20.28 -6.12 21.38
N SER A 53 -21.29 -5.30 21.70
CA SER A 53 -21.83 -5.21 23.06
C SER A 53 -22.34 -6.54 23.61
N SER A 54 -22.88 -7.40 22.75
CA SER A 54 -23.34 -8.75 23.09
C SER A 54 -22.21 -9.76 23.32
N GLU A 55 -21.01 -9.48 22.84
CA GLU A 55 -19.85 -10.38 22.89
C GLU A 55 -18.87 -10.01 24.01
N LEU A 56 -19.08 -8.85 24.66
CA LEU A 56 -18.28 -8.40 25.79
C LEU A 56 -18.38 -9.38 26.96
N SER A 57 -17.27 -10.02 27.28
CA SER A 57 -17.19 -10.93 28.43
C SER A 57 -16.86 -10.16 29.72
N GLY A 58 -17.54 -10.48 30.82
CA GLY A 58 -17.26 -9.89 32.14
C GLY A 58 -15.97 -10.40 32.82
N SER A 59 -15.27 -11.36 32.23
CA SER A 59 -14.04 -11.94 32.77
C SER A 59 -13.02 -12.26 31.68
N LEU A 60 -11.72 -12.01 31.95
CA LEU A 60 -10.63 -12.31 31.02
C LEU A 60 -10.47 -13.81 30.72
N ARG A 61 -10.95 -14.70 31.62
CA ARG A 61 -10.89 -16.16 31.38
C ARG A 61 -11.88 -16.63 30.32
N THR A 62 -12.99 -15.91 30.18
CA THR A 62 -14.04 -16.20 29.19
C THR A 62 -13.84 -15.41 27.90
N LEU A 63 -12.88 -14.48 27.87
CA LEU A 63 -12.60 -13.64 26.73
C LEU A 63 -12.01 -14.47 25.60
N LYS A 64 -12.65 -14.44 24.44
CA LYS A 64 -12.08 -15.00 23.22
C LYS A 64 -11.00 -14.04 22.71
N PRO A 65 -9.80 -14.53 22.36
CA PRO A 65 -8.79 -13.68 21.75
C PRO A 65 -9.25 -13.28 20.35
N GLU A 66 -9.18 -11.98 20.08
CA GLU A 66 -9.55 -11.40 18.79
C GLU A 66 -8.32 -11.12 17.92
N GLY A 67 -8.57 -10.99 16.61
CA GLY A 67 -7.56 -10.59 15.64
C GLY A 67 -6.64 -11.71 15.18
N HIS A 68 -5.71 -11.37 14.28
CA HIS A 68 -4.82 -12.34 13.65
C HIS A 68 -3.39 -11.83 13.61
N ILE A 69 -2.56 -12.30 14.55
CA ILE A 69 -1.18 -11.84 14.77
C ILE A 69 -0.36 -11.79 13.48
N LEU A 70 -0.40 -12.84 12.64
CA LEU A 70 0.38 -12.85 11.39
C LEU A 70 -0.07 -11.76 10.40
N ARG A 71 -1.37 -11.44 10.34
CA ARG A 71 -1.89 -10.36 9.49
C ARG A 71 -1.41 -9.01 10.00
N ASP A 72 -1.41 -8.80 11.31
CA ASP A 72 -0.92 -7.56 11.93
C ASP A 72 0.57 -7.36 11.70
N ARG A 73 1.37 -8.41 11.87
CA ARG A 73 2.81 -8.39 11.59
C ARG A 73 3.06 -8.10 10.11
N PHE A 74 2.32 -8.74 9.21
CA PHE A 74 2.43 -8.50 7.77
C PHE A 74 2.07 -7.04 7.40
N LYS A 75 0.97 -6.50 7.94
CA LYS A 75 0.59 -5.10 7.76
C LYS A 75 1.58 -4.12 8.38
N SER A 76 2.20 -4.48 9.51
CA SER A 76 3.28 -3.71 10.14
C SER A 76 4.54 -3.65 9.26
N PHE A 77 4.93 -4.77 8.63
CA PHE A 77 6.04 -4.77 7.67
C PHE A 77 5.75 -3.89 6.45
N GLN A 78 4.49 -3.87 5.97
CA GLN A 78 4.09 -2.96 4.90
C GLN A 78 4.11 -1.49 5.33
N LYS A 79 3.59 -1.16 6.53
CA LYS A 79 3.60 0.20 7.08
C LYS A 79 5.02 0.75 7.23
N ARG A 80 5.96 -0.11 7.63
CA ARG A 80 7.40 0.20 7.76
C ARG A 80 8.15 0.23 6.43
N ASN A 81 7.47 0.01 5.30
CA ASN A 81 8.10 -0.06 3.98
C ASN A 81 9.17 -1.16 3.85
N MET A 82 9.06 -2.26 4.61
CA MET A 82 9.94 -3.42 4.46
C MET A 82 9.45 -4.36 3.36
N ILE A 83 8.13 -4.44 3.19
CA ILE A 83 7.46 -5.27 2.19
C ILE A 83 6.48 -4.40 1.43
N GLU A 84 6.40 -4.56 0.12
CA GLU A 84 5.40 -3.85 -0.68
C GLU A 84 3.98 -4.41 -0.48
N PRO A 85 2.95 -3.55 -0.49
CA PRO A 85 1.57 -4.00 -0.64
C PRO A 85 1.37 -4.74 -1.97
N ARG A 86 0.97 -6.01 -1.90
CA ARG A 86 0.72 -6.87 -3.07
C ARG A 86 -0.57 -7.67 -2.91
N GLU A 87 -1.23 -7.92 -4.02
CA GLU A 87 -2.33 -8.88 -4.10
C GLU A 87 -1.82 -10.24 -4.53
N ARG A 88 -2.47 -11.31 -4.05
CA ARG A 88 -2.15 -12.66 -4.49
C ARG A 88 -2.42 -12.78 -5.99
N ALA A 89 -1.42 -13.20 -6.75
CA ALA A 89 -1.58 -13.45 -8.17
C ALA A 89 -2.64 -14.54 -8.39
N LYS A 90 -3.66 -14.23 -9.21
CA LYS A 90 -4.67 -15.19 -9.64
C LYS A 90 -4.09 -15.98 -10.81
N PHE A 91 -3.84 -17.26 -10.60
CA PHE A 91 -3.41 -18.18 -11.67
C PHE A 91 -4.63 -18.56 -12.53
N LYS A 92 -5.06 -17.64 -13.39
CA LYS A 92 -6.12 -17.89 -14.39
C LYS A 92 -5.50 -18.00 -15.77
N ARG A 93 -5.85 -19.07 -16.50
CA ARG A 93 -5.44 -19.23 -17.90
C ARG A 93 -6.17 -18.19 -18.74
N LYS A 94 -5.45 -17.51 -19.64
CA LYS A 94 -6.04 -16.54 -20.59
C LYS A 94 -6.98 -17.23 -21.58
N TYR A 95 -6.61 -18.44 -22.01
CA TYR A 95 -7.35 -19.22 -23.00
C TYR A 95 -7.91 -20.50 -22.39
N LYS A 96 -9.09 -20.91 -22.86
CA LYS A 96 -9.70 -22.20 -22.49
C LYS A 96 -8.82 -23.33 -23.01
N VAL A 97 -8.54 -24.32 -22.16
CA VAL A 97 -7.86 -25.52 -22.60
C VAL A 97 -8.85 -26.36 -23.41
N LYS A 98 -8.48 -26.67 -24.65
CA LYS A 98 -9.20 -27.63 -25.47
C LYS A 98 -8.85 -29.03 -24.95
N LEU A 99 -9.81 -29.68 -24.31
CA LEU A 99 -9.70 -31.09 -23.99
C LEU A 99 -10.02 -31.87 -25.27
N VAL A 100 -9.09 -32.73 -25.67
CA VAL A 100 -9.22 -33.60 -26.85
C VAL A 100 -8.96 -35.01 -26.38
N GLU A 101 -9.81 -35.95 -26.78
CA GLU A 101 -9.60 -37.37 -26.54
C GLU A 101 -8.35 -37.84 -27.29
N LYS A 102 -7.53 -38.66 -26.64
CA LYS A 102 -6.38 -39.27 -27.34
C LYS A 102 -6.92 -40.23 -28.40
N ARG A 103 -6.24 -40.30 -29.56
CA ARG A 103 -6.64 -41.15 -30.70
C ARG A 103 -6.90 -42.60 -30.31
N ALA A 104 -6.04 -43.17 -29.46
CA ALA A 104 -6.18 -44.54 -28.96
C ALA A 104 -7.51 -44.84 -28.27
N TYR A 105 -8.16 -43.86 -27.62
CA TYR A 105 -9.47 -44.06 -27.00
C TYR A 105 -10.64 -43.80 -27.96
N ARG A 106 -10.40 -43.03 -29.02
CA ARG A 106 -11.42 -42.74 -30.04
C ARG A 106 -11.65 -43.93 -30.98
N GLU A 107 -10.62 -44.73 -31.20
CA GLU A 107 -10.62 -45.89 -32.11
C GLU A 107 -11.16 -47.16 -31.44
N ILE A 108 -11.30 -47.18 -30.11
CA ILE A 108 -11.96 -48.27 -29.39
C ILE A 108 -13.47 -48.09 -29.57
N GLN A 109 -14.01 -48.67 -30.64
CA GLN A 109 -15.44 -48.92 -30.79
C GLN A 109 -15.77 -50.33 -30.27
N LEU A 110 -16.83 -50.42 -29.47
CA LEU A 110 -17.48 -51.68 -29.07
C LEU A 110 -18.19 -52.34 -30.26
#